data_AF-A0A9W6SF55-F1
#
_entry.id   AF-A0A9W6SF55-F1
#
_cell.length_a   1.000
_cell.length_b   1.000
_cell.length_c   1.000
_cell.angle_alpha   90.00
_cell.angle_beta   90.00
_cell.angle_gamma   90.00
#
_symmetry.space_group_name_H-M   'P 1'
#
loop_
_entity.id
_entity.type
_entity.pdbx_description
1 polymer ?
#
loop_
_entity_poly.entity_id
_entity_poly.type
_entity_poly.pdbx_seq_one_letter_code
_entity_poly.pdbx_strand_id
1 'polypeptide(L)'
;MVGAGDQENTGLRQNADFAELYMSFDQLMFMGDNGGGDQFAYVWVPAGRPGDVFVWNHETDKRKWVAKSLEDYLEHRAGSDGDDWYE
;
A
#
# COMPACT_ATOMS: atom_id res chain seq x y z
N MET A 1 2.86 -23.04 -2.21
CA MET A 1 2.46 -22.31 -0.99
C MET A 1 2.26 -20.87 -1.41
N VAL A 2 1.01 -20.45 -1.59
CA VAL A 2 0.70 -19.05 -1.91
C VAL A 2 0.81 -18.30 -0.57
N GLY A 3 1.68 -17.30 -0.49
CA GLY A 3 2.03 -16.64 0.78
C GLY A 3 0.87 -15.85 1.37
N ALA A 4 0.85 -15.65 2.69
CA ALA A 4 -0.24 -14.95 3.39
C ALA A 4 -0.60 -13.57 2.75
N GLY A 5 0.39 -12.85 2.22
CA GLY A 5 0.18 -11.55 1.56
C GLY A 5 -0.61 -11.61 0.24
N ASP A 6 -0.58 -12.72 -0.50
CA ASP A 6 -1.37 -12.87 -1.74
C ASP A 6 -2.86 -13.04 -1.41
N GLN A 7 -3.19 -13.81 -0.38
CA GLN A 7 -4.56 -13.99 0.07
C GLN A 7 -5.16 -12.70 0.63
N GLU A 8 -4.36 -11.92 1.33
CA GLU A 8 -4.76 -10.63 1.88
C GLU A 8 -5.05 -9.62 0.75
N ASN A 9 -4.15 -9.49 -0.22
CA ASN A 9 -4.36 -8.66 -1.41
C ASN A 9 -5.62 -9.08 -2.20
N THR A 10 -5.86 -10.37 -2.36
CA THR A 10 -7.09 -10.87 -2.99
C THR A 10 -8.32 -10.53 -2.16
N GLY A 11 -8.26 -10.72 -0.84
CA GLY A 11 -9.37 -10.41 0.07
C GLY A 11 -9.76 -8.94 0.02
N LEU A 12 -8.77 -8.03 0.06
CA LEU A 12 -9.00 -6.59 -0.05
C LEU A 12 -9.67 -6.20 -1.37
N ARG A 13 -9.23 -6.79 -2.50
CA ARG A 13 -9.80 -6.49 -3.82
C ARG A 13 -11.19 -7.08 -4.06
N GLN A 14 -11.48 -8.23 -3.45
CA GLN A 14 -12.73 -8.96 -3.70
C GLN A 14 -13.82 -8.69 -2.65
N ASN A 15 -13.50 -7.97 -1.57
CA ASN A 15 -14.49 -7.63 -0.56
C ASN A 15 -15.47 -6.56 -1.08
N ALA A 16 -16.74 -6.92 -1.20
CA ALA A 16 -17.80 -6.04 -1.67
C ALA A 16 -18.00 -4.82 -0.75
N ASP A 17 -17.89 -4.99 0.57
CA ASP A 17 -18.03 -3.88 1.52
C ASP A 17 -16.94 -2.84 1.28
N PHE A 18 -15.73 -3.27 0.89
CA PHE A 18 -14.62 -2.36 0.62
C PHE A 18 -14.79 -1.63 -0.70
N ALA A 19 -15.39 -2.27 -1.70
CA ALA A 19 -15.71 -1.64 -2.98
C ALA A 19 -16.77 -0.53 -2.85
N GLU A 20 -17.61 -0.56 -1.82
CA GLU A 20 -18.58 0.50 -1.52
C GLU A 20 -17.96 1.69 -0.76
N LEU A 21 -16.92 1.44 0.04
CA LEU A 21 -16.32 2.41 0.95
C LEU A 21 -15.08 3.10 0.37
N TYR A 22 -14.33 2.41 -0.48
CA TYR A 22 -12.99 2.83 -0.89
C TYR A 22 -12.86 2.90 -2.41
N MET A 23 -11.93 3.74 -2.88
CA MET A 23 -11.45 3.68 -4.26
C MET A 23 -10.90 2.28 -4.57
N SER A 24 -10.96 1.86 -5.83
CA SER A 24 -10.48 0.53 -6.22
C SER A 24 -9.03 0.27 -5.82
N PHE A 25 -8.76 -0.96 -5.39
CA PHE A 25 -7.43 -1.50 -5.07
C PHE A 25 -6.82 -2.31 -6.22
N ASP A 26 -7.45 -2.36 -7.40
CA ASP A 26 -6.99 -3.19 -8.53
C ASP A 26 -5.55 -2.87 -8.95
N GLN A 27 -5.14 -1.61 -8.81
CA GLN A 27 -3.82 -1.13 -9.18
C GLN A 27 -2.76 -1.27 -8.07
N LEU A 28 -3.19 -1.67 -6.87
CA LEU A 28 -2.36 -1.67 -5.67
C LEU A 28 -1.98 -3.08 -5.28
N MET A 29 -0.71 -3.27 -4.91
CA MET A 29 -0.21 -4.46 -4.22
C MET A 29 0.25 -4.05 -2.82
N PHE A 30 -0.50 -4.47 -1.80
CA PHE A 30 -0.18 -4.19 -0.41
C PHE A 30 0.98 -5.06 0.07
N MET A 31 1.92 -4.46 0.81
CA MET A 31 3.21 -5.07 1.16
C MET A 31 3.51 -5.05 2.67
N GLY A 32 2.68 -4.37 3.47
CA GLY A 32 2.82 -4.27 4.93
C GLY A 32 2.08 -3.05 5.48
N ASP A 33 2.02 -2.95 6.80
CA ASP A 33 1.37 -1.85 7.53
C ASP A 33 2.35 -1.11 8.47
N ASN A 34 1.87 -0.02 9.08
CA ASN A 34 2.58 0.74 10.10
C ASN A 34 2.26 0.30 11.55
N GLY A 35 1.63 -0.86 11.76
CA GLY A 35 1.14 -1.31 13.07
C GLY A 35 -0.15 -0.65 13.56
N GLY A 36 -0.62 0.41 12.89
CA GLY A 36 -1.89 1.11 13.15
C GLY A 36 -3.00 0.79 12.14
N GLY A 37 -2.72 -0.07 11.15
CA GLY A 37 -3.67 -0.49 10.11
C GLY A 37 -3.57 0.27 8.79
N ASP A 38 -2.75 1.32 8.71
CA ASP A 38 -2.45 1.99 7.44
C ASP A 38 -1.45 1.15 6.64
N GLN A 39 -1.77 0.91 5.37
CA GLN A 39 -1.05 -0.06 4.56
C GLN A 39 -0.24 0.58 3.44
N PHE A 40 0.99 0.11 3.26
CA PHE A 40 1.85 0.49 2.15
C PHE A 40 1.55 -0.34 0.91
N ALA A 41 1.39 0.33 -0.22
CA ALA A 41 0.99 -0.28 -1.48
C ALA A 41 1.89 0.16 -2.64
N TYR A 42 2.36 -0.83 -3.40
CA TYR A 42 3.08 -0.64 -4.66
C TYR A 42 2.11 -0.57 -5.84
N VAL A 43 2.33 0.37 -6.76
CA VAL A 43 1.54 0.47 -8.00
C VAL A 43 2.12 -0.43 -9.10
N TRP A 44 1.34 -1.41 -9.55
CA TRP A 44 1.81 -2.44 -10.50
C TRP A 44 1.30 -2.29 -11.95
N VAL A 45 0.41 -1.34 -12.24
CA VAL A 45 -0.17 -1.20 -13.59
C VAL A 45 0.65 -0.29 -14.52
N PRO A 46 0.82 -0.65 -15.82
CA PRO A 46 1.62 0.13 -16.78
C PRO A 46 1.07 1.53 -17.12
N ALA A 47 -0.24 1.73 -16.96
CA ALA A 47 -0.91 3.02 -17.20
C ALA A 47 -0.84 3.96 -15.98
N GLY A 48 -0.39 3.45 -14.81
CA GLY A 48 -0.06 4.25 -13.64
C GLY A 48 1.37 4.78 -13.70
N ARG A 49 1.88 5.31 -12.60
CA ARG A 49 3.33 5.52 -12.38
C ARG A 49 3.87 4.22 -11.75
N PRO A 50 4.30 3.22 -12.55
CA PRO A 50 4.70 1.95 -12.00
C PRO A 50 5.99 2.14 -11.21
N GLY A 51 6.04 1.59 -10.00
CA GLY A 51 7.15 1.84 -9.07
C GLY A 51 6.74 2.68 -7.86
N ASP A 52 5.77 3.58 -8.02
CA ASP A 52 5.34 4.44 -6.92
C ASP A 52 4.79 3.62 -5.75
N VAL A 53 5.13 4.06 -4.54
CA VAL A 53 4.62 3.51 -3.29
C VAL A 53 3.76 4.56 -2.59
N PHE A 54 2.59 4.12 -2.15
CA PHE A 54 1.64 4.92 -1.38
C PHE A 54 1.43 4.32 0.00
N VAL A 55 1.10 5.15 0.98
CA VAL A 55 0.41 4.71 2.19
C VAL A 55 -1.08 4.98 2.03
N TRP A 56 -1.90 3.97 2.27
CA TRP A 56 -3.35 4.04 2.31
C TRP A 56 -3.82 4.15 3.75
N ASN A 57 -4.55 5.22 4.04
CA ASN A 57 -5.18 5.42 5.34
C ASN A 57 -6.55 4.73 5.34
N HIS A 58 -6.68 3.69 6.15
CA HIS A 58 -7.86 2.82 6.13
C HIS A 58 -9.12 3.49 6.69
N GLU A 59 -8.97 4.54 7.49
CA GLU A 59 -10.09 5.29 8.07
C GLU A 59 -10.69 6.32 7.10
N THR A 60 -9.85 6.91 6.23
CA THR A 60 -10.24 8.06 5.39
C THR A 60 -10.14 7.83 3.89
N ASP A 61 -9.67 6.65 3.47
CA ASP A 61 -9.33 6.28 2.09
C ASP A 61 -8.26 7.17 1.41
N LYS A 62 -7.61 8.04 2.17
CA LYS A 62 -6.54 8.88 1.62
C LYS A 62 -5.36 8.00 1.20
N ARG A 63 -4.78 8.33 0.05
CA ARG A 63 -3.59 7.67 -0.50
C ARG A 63 -2.49 8.72 -0.65
N LYS A 64 -1.50 8.67 0.22
CA LYS A 64 -0.36 9.59 0.18
C LYS A 64 0.80 8.91 -0.53
N TRP A 65 1.37 9.59 -1.52
CA TRP A 65 2.58 9.14 -2.19
C TRP A 65 3.77 9.30 -1.25
N VAL A 66 4.53 8.22 -1.02
CA VAL A 66 5.63 8.20 -0.05
C VAL A 66 6.98 7.87 -0.67
N ALA A 67 7.00 7.20 -1.83
CA ALA A 67 8.25 6.91 -2.53
C ALA A 67 8.02 6.73 -4.03
N LYS A 68 9.03 7.09 -4.84
CA LYS A 68 8.98 6.97 -6.31
C LYS A 68 9.33 5.57 -6.84
N SER A 69 9.85 4.71 -5.97
CA SER A 69 10.22 3.33 -6.28
C SER A 69 10.20 2.48 -5.00
N LEU A 70 10.20 1.15 -5.16
CA LEU A 70 10.36 0.24 -4.02
C LEU A 70 11.74 0.39 -3.36
N GLU A 71 12.79 0.69 -4.13
CA GLU A 71 14.13 0.95 -3.61
C GLU A 71 14.14 2.21 -2.73
N ASP A 72 13.58 3.31 -3.24
CA ASP A 72 13.43 4.58 -2.51
C ASP A 72 12.63 4.37 -1.20
N TYR A 73 11.56 3.55 -1.25
CA TYR A 73 10.81 3.15 -0.06
C TYR A 73 11.68 2.41 0.97
N LEU A 74 12.46 1.40 0.53
CA LEU A 74 13.29 0.59 1.42
C LEU A 74 14.42 1.39 2.06
N GLU A 75 15.03 2.32 1.32
CA GLU A 75 16.07 3.21 1.84
C GLU A 75 15.54 4.09 2.98
N HIS A 76 14.37 4.72 2.81
CA HIS A 76 13.76 5.53 3.86
C HIS A 76 13.30 4.69 5.05
N ARG A 77 12.69 3.52 4.78
CA ARG A 77 12.19 2.63 5.84
C ARG A 77 13.31 2.04 6.69
N ALA A 78 14.44 1.66 6.08
CA ALA A 78 15.58 1.10 6.80
C ALA A 78 16.44 2.18 7.49
N GLY A 79 16.43 3.41 6.97
CA GLY A 79 17.19 4.53 7.50
C GLY A 79 16.48 5.33 8.61
N SER A 80 15.27 4.95 9.01
CA SER A 80 14.48 5.63 10.04
C SER A 80 14.29 4.77 11.28
N ASP A 81 14.45 5.38 12.47
CA ASP A 81 14.26 4.70 13.77
C ASP A 81 12.77 4.66 14.21
N GLY A 82 11.84 5.09 13.35
CA GLY A 82 10.41 5.23 13.67
C GLY A 82 9.55 5.44 12.42
N ASP A 83 8.26 5.73 12.59
CA ASP A 83 7.29 5.86 11.50
C ASP A 83 7.19 7.30 10.92
N ASP A 84 7.91 8.27 11.46
CA ASP A 84 7.79 9.68 11.03
C ASP A 84 8.33 9.94 9.60
N TRP A 85 8.98 8.96 8.96
CA TRP A 85 9.62 9.12 7.65
C TRP A 85 8.62 9.32 6.50
N TYR A 86 7.34 8.98 6.70
CA TYR A 86 6.28 9.09 5.69
C TYR A 86 5.13 10.03 6.10
N GLU A 87 5.25 10.73 7.24
CA GLU A 87 4.31 11.75 7.75
C GLU A 87 4.29 13.05 6.92
#